data_AF-A0A9W8AQL6-F1
#
_entry.id   AF-A0A9W8AQL6-F1
#
_cell.length_a   1.000
_cell.length_b   1.000
_cell.length_c   1.000
_cell.angle_alpha   90.00
_cell.angle_beta   90.00
_cell.angle_gamma   90.00
#
_symmetry.space_group_name_H-M   'P 1'
#
loop_
_entity.id
_entity.type
_entity.pdbx_description
1 polymer ?
#
loop_
_entity_poly.entity_id
_entity_poly.type
_entity_poly.pdbx_seq_one_letter_code
_entity_poly.pdbx_strand_id
1 'polypeptide(L)'
;MALHYTLIFALLIFELPLPHQWRRNFLYVISRSRWVASGFYWIRVVYVFVFLLFLDAVVRMQKTENELRTEPIADARMESQLHARKFYSQRNVYLTGFTLFLGLILSGTYHLVLDLLKREDEMEATNRVVSDKSKQETTSRHDEVKKLRQDLSNMQSELTEARKQVVDFENLRKQAEGQHQEYMRLADRYNALEKQSIADKKGD
;
A
#
# COMPACT_ATOMS: atom_id res chain seq x y z
N MET A 1 -25.34 27.21 -30.23
CA MET A 1 -25.93 26.19 -29.33
C MET A 1 -24.97 25.03 -29.07
N ALA A 2 -24.54 24.23 -30.06
CA ALA A 2 -23.64 23.08 -29.84
C ALA A 2 -22.32 23.43 -29.13
N LEU A 3 -21.69 24.55 -29.50
CA LEU A 3 -20.42 25.02 -28.92
C LEU A 3 -20.51 25.34 -27.42
N HIS A 4 -21.69 25.76 -26.95
CA HIS A 4 -21.91 26.07 -25.53
C HIS A 4 -22.11 24.78 -24.74
N TYR A 5 -22.86 23.83 -25.29
CA TYR A 5 -23.02 22.50 -24.68
C TYR A 5 -21.72 21.72 -24.64
N THR A 6 -20.87 21.79 -25.66
CA THR A 6 -19.55 21.13 -25.63
C THR A 6 -18.62 21.76 -24.60
N LEU A 7 -18.63 23.09 -24.44
CA LEU A 7 -17.87 23.77 -23.40
C LEU A 7 -18.36 23.40 -22.00
N ILE A 8 -19.67 23.44 -21.77
CA ILE A 8 -20.28 23.08 -20.48
C ILE A 8 -20.00 21.60 -20.16
N PHE A 9 -20.11 20.71 -21.14
CA PHE A 9 -19.86 19.29 -20.97
C PHE A 9 -18.37 18.99 -20.70
N ALA A 10 -17.46 19.68 -21.38
CA ALA A 10 -16.02 19.57 -21.11
C ALA A 10 -15.66 20.09 -19.71
N LEU A 11 -16.29 21.19 -19.28
CA LEU A 11 -16.09 21.76 -17.95
C LEU A 11 -16.63 20.83 -16.86
N LEU A 12 -17.79 20.20 -17.10
CA LEU A 12 -18.38 19.19 -16.22
C LEU A 12 -17.50 17.94 -16.09
N ILE A 13 -16.89 17.47 -17.20
CA ILE A 13 -15.94 16.35 -17.17
C ILE A 13 -14.67 16.73 -16.41
N PHE A 14 -14.22 17.98 -16.51
CA PHE A 14 -13.05 18.46 -15.78
C PHE A 14 -13.32 18.63 -14.28
N GLU A 15 -14.54 18.99 -13.90
CA GLU A 15 -14.97 19.05 -12.50
C GLU A 15 -15.17 17.68 -11.84
N LEU A 16 -15.33 16.60 -12.62
CA LEU A 16 -15.35 15.25 -12.06
C LEU A 16 -14.04 14.99 -11.31
N PRO A 17 -14.09 14.34 -10.13
CA PRO A 17 -12.91 14.04 -9.35
C PRO A 17 -11.96 13.18 -10.18
N LEU A 18 -10.90 13.81 -10.69
CA LEU A 18 -9.88 13.17 -11.51
C LEU A 18 -9.38 11.90 -10.79
N PRO A 19 -9.21 10.77 -11.52
CA PRO A 19 -8.69 9.53 -10.97
C PRO A 19 -7.44 9.81 -10.13
N HIS A 20 -7.40 9.26 -8.91
CA HIS A 20 -6.38 9.58 -7.89
C HIS A 20 -4.94 9.53 -8.44
N GLN A 21 -4.64 8.53 -9.27
CA GLN A 21 -3.34 8.35 -9.93
C GLN A 21 -2.98 9.50 -10.90
N TRP A 22 -3.96 10.05 -11.61
CA TRP A 22 -3.75 11.15 -12.54
C TRP A 22 -3.52 12.45 -11.80
N ARG A 23 -4.31 12.71 -10.73
CA ARG A 23 -4.10 13.86 -9.85
C ARG A 23 -2.72 13.81 -9.20
N ARG A 24 -2.26 12.64 -8.74
CA ARG A 24 -0.92 12.45 -8.16
C ARG A 24 0.18 12.76 -9.17
N ASN A 25 0.13 12.17 -10.37
CA ASN A 25 1.14 12.39 -11.39
C ASN A 25 1.15 13.85 -11.87
N PHE A 26 -0.02 14.47 -12.04
CA PHE A 26 -0.11 15.87 -12.47
C PHE A 26 0.47 16.82 -11.43
N LEU A 27 0.10 16.65 -10.15
CA LEU A 27 0.63 17.47 -9.05
C LEU A 27 2.13 17.25 -8.82
N TYR A 28 2.63 16.02 -8.99
CA TYR A 28 4.04 15.70 -8.87
C TYR A 28 4.88 16.30 -10.01
N VAL A 29 4.37 16.26 -11.24
CA VAL A 29 5.00 16.91 -12.40
C VAL A 29 5.00 18.42 -12.25
N ILE A 30 3.89 18.99 -11.76
CA ILE A 30 3.75 20.42 -11.48
C ILE A 30 4.69 20.86 -10.35
N SER A 31 4.81 20.11 -9.26
CA SER A 31 5.67 20.49 -8.14
C SER A 31 7.16 20.37 -8.46
N ARG A 32 7.54 19.44 -9.35
CA ARG A 32 8.95 19.22 -9.76
C ARG A 32 9.42 20.16 -10.88
N SER A 33 8.50 20.75 -11.64
CA SER A 33 8.85 21.63 -12.75
C SER A 33 9.37 22.98 -12.25
N ARG A 34 10.64 23.31 -12.57
CA ARG A 34 11.26 24.61 -12.26
C ARG A 34 10.43 25.81 -12.76
N TRP A 35 9.69 25.62 -13.84
CA TRP A 35 8.82 26.65 -14.43
C TRP A 35 7.65 27.01 -13.53
N VAL A 36 7.08 26.00 -12.85
CA VAL A 36 5.94 26.19 -11.96
C VAL A 36 6.38 26.89 -10.67
N ALA A 37 7.58 26.57 -10.15
CA ALA A 37 8.17 27.30 -9.03
C ALA A 37 8.32 28.81 -9.32
N SER A 38 8.81 29.18 -10.51
CA SER A 38 8.84 30.57 -10.96
C SER A 38 7.43 31.16 -11.16
N GLY A 39 6.47 30.36 -11.62
CA GLY A 39 5.07 30.77 -11.76
C GLY A 39 4.41 31.13 -10.43
N PHE A 40 4.69 30.40 -9.36
CA PHE A 40 4.18 30.73 -8.01
C PHE A 40 4.72 32.05 -7.49
N TYR A 41 5.97 32.41 -7.81
CA TYR A 41 6.50 33.73 -7.49
C TYR A 41 5.69 34.84 -8.17
N TRP A 42 5.40 34.69 -9.46
CA TRP A 42 4.56 35.64 -10.21
C TRP A 42 3.14 35.72 -9.66
N ILE A 43 2.51 34.59 -9.32
CA ILE A 43 1.20 34.56 -8.66
C ILE A 43 1.22 35.35 -7.35
N ARG A 44 2.28 35.23 -6.55
CA ARG A 44 2.43 35.97 -5.31
C ARG A 44 2.53 37.48 -5.56
N VAL A 45 3.27 37.90 -6.59
CA VAL A 45 3.36 39.31 -7.00
C VAL A 45 1.98 39.82 -7.45
N VAL A 46 1.26 39.07 -8.29
CA VAL A 46 -0.10 39.42 -8.72
C VAL A 46 -1.05 39.53 -7.54
N TYR A 47 -0.95 38.63 -6.56
CA TYR A 47 -1.76 38.67 -5.34
C TYR A 47 -1.55 39.97 -4.55
N VAL A 48 -0.29 40.45 -4.44
CA VAL A 48 0.01 41.75 -3.83
C VAL A 48 -0.62 42.90 -4.62
N PHE A 49 -0.58 42.87 -5.96
CA PHE A 49 -1.27 43.88 -6.77
C PHE A 49 -2.79 43.87 -6.59
N VAL A 50 -3.41 42.68 -6.55
CA VAL A 50 -4.84 42.55 -6.26
C VAL A 50 -5.17 43.10 -4.87
N PHE A 51 -4.27 42.90 -3.89
CA PHE A 51 -4.43 43.48 -2.56
C PHE A 51 -4.38 45.01 -2.57
N LEU A 52 -3.44 45.60 -3.33
CA LEU A 52 -3.39 47.06 -3.51
C LEU A 52 -4.64 47.60 -4.22
N LEU A 53 -5.14 46.90 -5.24
CA LEU A 53 -6.39 47.26 -5.93
C LEU A 53 -7.61 47.15 -5.01
N PHE A 54 -7.63 46.18 -4.11
CA PHE A 54 -8.67 46.07 -3.09
C PHE A 54 -8.64 47.28 -2.14
N LEU A 55 -7.46 47.69 -1.68
CA LEU A 55 -7.33 48.89 -0.86
C LEU A 55 -7.78 50.16 -1.62
N ASP A 56 -7.39 50.33 -2.89
CA ASP A 56 -7.89 51.45 -3.72
C ASP A 56 -9.41 51.41 -3.84
N ALA A 57 -9.98 50.23 -4.12
CA ALA A 57 -11.41 50.05 -4.25
C ALA A 57 -12.15 50.42 -2.95
N VAL A 58 -11.63 50.03 -1.78
CA VAL A 58 -12.21 50.36 -0.47
C VAL A 58 -12.17 51.86 -0.22
N VAL A 59 -11.02 52.50 -0.43
CA VAL A 59 -10.87 53.95 -0.27
C VAL A 59 -11.81 54.71 -1.20
N ARG A 60 -11.90 54.28 -2.46
CA ARG A 60 -12.81 54.86 -3.46
C ARG A 60 -14.27 54.68 -3.07
N MET A 61 -14.65 53.50 -2.59
CA MET A 61 -16.02 53.23 -2.12
C MET A 61 -16.40 54.12 -0.95
N GLN A 62 -15.51 54.26 0.04
CA GLN A 62 -15.73 55.16 1.18
C GLN A 62 -15.86 56.62 0.74
N LYS A 63 -15.00 57.06 -0.20
CA LYS A 63 -15.08 58.41 -0.77
C LYS A 63 -16.42 58.64 -1.47
N THR A 64 -16.84 57.72 -2.34
CA THR A 64 -18.13 57.81 -3.03
C THR A 64 -19.33 57.75 -2.06
N GLU A 65 -19.22 56.98 -0.98
CA GLU A 65 -20.27 56.97 0.05
C GLU A 65 -20.36 58.30 0.82
N ASN A 66 -19.21 58.91 1.13
CA ASN A 66 -19.15 60.20 1.81
C ASN A 66 -19.66 61.35 0.92
N GLU A 67 -19.34 61.34 -0.38
CA GLU A 67 -19.89 62.27 -1.38
C GLU A 67 -21.42 62.19 -1.41
N LEU A 68 -21.99 60.97 -1.38
CA LEU A 68 -23.44 60.75 -1.34
C LEU A 68 -24.13 61.31 -0.08
N ARG A 69 -23.41 61.35 1.06
CA ARG A 69 -23.96 61.82 2.34
C ARG A 69 -23.84 63.33 2.52
N THR A 70 -22.87 63.96 1.86
CA THR A 70 -22.50 65.36 2.09
C THR A 70 -23.05 66.30 1.02
N GLU A 71 -23.16 65.84 -0.23
CA GLU A 71 -23.64 66.67 -1.34
C GLU A 71 -25.17 66.80 -1.34
N PRO A 72 -25.72 68.03 -1.34
CA PRO A 72 -27.16 68.22 -1.50
C PRO A 72 -27.58 67.81 -2.91
N ILE A 73 -28.48 66.84 -3.00
CA ILE A 73 -29.00 66.33 -4.28
C ILE A 73 -29.95 67.40 -4.87
N ALA A 74 -29.44 68.21 -5.79
CA ALA A 74 -30.19 69.30 -6.41
C ALA A 74 -30.98 68.87 -7.66
N ASP A 75 -30.63 67.75 -8.31
CA ASP A 75 -31.24 67.31 -9.58
C ASP A 75 -31.31 65.77 -9.67
N ALA A 76 -32.41 65.24 -10.22
CA ALA A 76 -32.68 63.80 -10.36
C ALA A 76 -31.64 63.09 -11.26
N ARG A 77 -31.05 63.82 -12.22
CA ARG A 77 -29.93 63.31 -13.03
C ARG A 77 -28.64 63.14 -12.23
N MET A 78 -28.39 64.02 -11.26
CA MET A 78 -27.21 63.96 -10.38
C MET A 78 -27.36 62.81 -9.37
N GLU A 79 -28.56 62.63 -8.83
CA GLU A 79 -28.93 61.50 -7.98
C GLU A 79 -28.65 60.14 -8.67
N SER A 80 -29.13 59.97 -9.91
CA SER A 80 -28.91 58.74 -10.68
C SER A 80 -27.43 58.43 -10.91
N GLN A 81 -26.62 59.44 -11.24
CA GLN A 81 -25.17 59.28 -11.45
C GLN A 81 -24.44 58.90 -10.16
N LEU A 82 -24.82 59.50 -9.03
CA LEU A 82 -24.27 59.22 -7.71
C LEU A 82 -24.58 57.77 -7.29
N HIS A 83 -25.83 57.33 -7.45
CA HIS A 83 -26.21 55.93 -7.16
C HIS A 83 -25.49 54.93 -8.05
N ALA A 84 -25.31 55.23 -9.35
CA ALA A 84 -24.54 54.39 -10.25
C ALA A 84 -23.08 54.24 -9.77
N ARG A 85 -22.41 55.34 -9.42
CA ARG A 85 -21.03 55.32 -8.88
C ARG A 85 -20.91 54.52 -7.59
N LYS A 86 -21.90 54.60 -6.70
CA LYS A 86 -21.96 53.78 -5.49
C LYS A 86 -22.05 52.29 -5.84
N PHE A 87 -22.92 51.90 -6.76
CA PHE A 87 -23.04 50.51 -7.20
C PHE A 87 -21.74 49.98 -7.83
N TYR A 88 -21.08 50.78 -8.67
CA TYR A 88 -19.81 50.39 -9.28
C TYR A 88 -18.69 50.22 -8.26
N SER A 89 -18.53 51.17 -7.33
CA SER A 89 -17.50 51.08 -6.30
C SER A 89 -17.73 49.90 -5.34
N GLN A 90 -18.97 49.64 -4.94
CA GLN A 90 -19.33 48.48 -4.11
C GLN A 90 -18.99 47.15 -4.80
N ARG A 91 -19.39 46.98 -6.07
CA ARG A 91 -19.09 45.75 -6.83
C ARG A 91 -17.60 45.52 -6.99
N ASN A 92 -16.83 46.58 -7.23
CA ASN A 92 -15.38 46.48 -7.38
C ASN A 92 -14.71 46.05 -6.07
N VAL A 93 -15.16 46.54 -4.91
CA VAL A 93 -14.69 46.09 -3.59
C VAL A 93 -15.03 44.62 -3.36
N TYR A 94 -16.26 44.19 -3.64
CA TYR A 94 -16.64 42.79 -3.47
C TYR A 94 -15.88 41.86 -4.41
N LEU A 95 -15.68 42.26 -5.67
CA LEU A 95 -14.98 41.45 -6.67
C LEU A 95 -13.50 41.29 -6.29
N THR A 96 -12.82 42.39 -5.94
CA THR A 96 -11.41 42.34 -5.50
C THR A 96 -11.24 41.71 -4.11
N GLY A 97 -12.22 41.83 -3.22
CA GLY A 97 -12.21 41.15 -1.92
C GLY A 97 -12.40 39.64 -2.06
N PHE A 98 -13.32 39.22 -2.94
CA PHE A 98 -13.56 37.81 -3.19
C PHE A 98 -12.35 37.13 -3.85
N THR A 99 -11.65 37.79 -4.77
CA THR A 99 -10.43 37.24 -5.36
C THR A 99 -9.31 37.06 -4.34
N LEU A 100 -9.16 37.99 -3.38
CA LEU A 100 -8.22 37.82 -2.27
C LEU A 100 -8.59 36.66 -1.36
N PHE A 101 -9.87 36.57 -0.99
CA PHE A 101 -10.39 35.50 -0.15
C PHE A 101 -10.20 34.12 -0.81
N LEU A 102 -10.57 34.00 -2.08
CA LEU A 102 -10.40 32.78 -2.85
C LEU A 102 -8.92 32.43 -3.01
N GLY A 103 -8.04 33.42 -3.23
CA GLY A 103 -6.60 33.19 -3.29
C GLY A 103 -6.01 32.69 -1.96
N LEU A 104 -6.55 33.15 -0.82
CA LEU A 104 -6.14 32.66 0.51
C LEU A 104 -6.57 31.20 0.71
N ILE A 105 -7.82 30.86 0.36
CA ILE A 105 -8.32 29.48 0.38
C ILE A 105 -7.46 28.60 -0.54
N LEU A 106 -7.19 29.04 -1.78
CA LEU A 106 -6.36 28.28 -2.72
C LEU A 106 -4.96 28.02 -2.20
N SER A 107 -4.34 29.03 -1.58
CA SER A 107 -3.01 28.86 -0.98
C SER A 107 -3.07 27.82 0.15
N GLY A 108 -4.07 27.87 1.01
CA GLY A 108 -4.25 26.90 2.09
C GLY A 108 -4.50 25.49 1.58
N THR A 109 -5.43 25.33 0.62
CA THR A 109 -5.76 24.03 0.05
C THR A 109 -4.61 23.44 -0.75
N TYR A 110 -3.82 24.24 -1.46
CA TYR A 110 -2.63 23.78 -2.17
C TYR A 110 -1.62 23.11 -1.22
N HIS A 111 -1.27 23.76 -0.11
CA HIS A 111 -0.34 23.19 0.87
C HIS A 111 -0.92 21.93 1.53
N LEU A 112 -2.20 21.97 1.91
CA LEU A 112 -2.88 20.83 2.51
C LEU A 112 -2.91 19.61 1.56
N VAL A 113 -3.16 19.83 0.27
CA VAL A 113 -3.13 18.76 -0.73
C VAL A 113 -1.72 18.20 -0.91
N LEU A 114 -0.69 19.04 -0.91
CA LEU A 114 0.69 18.55 -0.98
C LEU A 114 1.09 17.73 0.25
N ASP A 115 0.68 18.17 1.44
CA ASP A 115 0.98 17.44 2.68
C ASP A 115 0.23 16.11 2.74
N LEU A 116 -1.02 16.06 2.28
CA LEU A 116 -1.76 14.81 2.12
C LEU A 116 -1.05 13.87 1.14
N LEU A 117 -0.58 14.38 0.00
CA LEU A 117 0.12 13.58 -1.00
C LEU A 117 1.41 12.96 -0.44
N LYS A 118 2.20 13.74 0.29
CA LYS A 118 3.43 13.25 0.95
C LYS A 118 3.13 12.17 1.97
N ARG A 119 2.07 12.36 2.78
CA ARG A 119 1.64 11.36 3.77
C ARG A 119 1.14 10.08 3.10
N GLU A 120 0.41 10.18 1.99
CA GLU A 120 0.02 9.02 1.20
C GLU A 120 1.24 8.27 0.65
N ASP A 121 2.25 8.98 0.12
CA ASP A 121 3.49 8.37 -0.37
C ASP A 121 4.27 7.65 0.74
N GLU A 122 4.35 8.24 1.95
CA GLU A 122 4.97 7.62 3.13
C GLU A 122 4.23 6.36 3.59
N MET A 123 2.89 6.40 3.57
CA MET A 123 2.06 5.23 3.89
C MET A 123 2.20 4.12 2.84
N GLU A 124 2.21 4.44 1.55
CA GLU A 124 2.44 3.46 0.49
C GLU A 124 3.84 2.83 0.62
N ALA A 125 4.88 3.62 0.86
CA ALA A 125 6.23 3.11 1.05
C ALA A 125 6.33 2.18 2.26
N THR A 126 5.72 2.57 3.39
CA THR A 126 5.67 1.75 4.60
C THR A 126 4.91 0.44 4.37
N ASN A 127 3.74 0.50 3.74
CA ASN A 127 2.97 -0.69 3.42
C ASN A 127 3.70 -1.63 2.46
N ARG A 128 4.43 -1.10 1.47
CA ARG A 128 5.27 -1.93 0.58
C ARG A 128 6.35 -2.66 1.36
N VAL A 129 7.10 -1.96 2.22
CA VAL A 129 8.13 -2.58 3.08
C VAL A 129 7.53 -3.64 4.01
N VAL A 130 6.38 -3.37 4.62
CA VAL A 130 5.69 -4.35 5.48
C VAL A 130 5.21 -5.55 4.67
N SER A 131 4.69 -5.34 3.45
CA SER A 131 4.22 -6.41 2.57
C SER A 131 5.35 -7.26 2.00
N ASP A 132 6.51 -6.66 1.70
CA ASP A 132 7.67 -7.38 1.20
C ASP A 132 8.33 -8.17 2.33
N LYS A 133 8.43 -7.58 3.54
CA LYS A 133 8.88 -8.32 4.73
C LYS A 133 7.95 -9.48 5.06
N SER A 134 6.64 -9.29 5.01
CA SER A 134 5.69 -10.37 5.31
C SER A 134 5.70 -11.47 4.24
N LYS A 135 5.86 -11.12 2.96
CA LYS A 135 6.06 -12.10 1.88
C LYS A 135 7.37 -12.87 2.04
N GLN A 136 8.46 -12.19 2.38
CA GLN A 136 9.75 -12.84 2.59
C GLN A 136 9.72 -13.78 3.79
N GLU A 137 9.11 -13.35 4.90
CA GLU A 137 8.97 -14.18 6.11
C GLU A 137 8.04 -15.39 5.88
N THR A 138 6.97 -15.23 5.08
CA THR A 138 6.08 -16.35 4.72
C THR A 138 6.73 -17.33 3.74
N THR A 139 7.49 -16.87 2.75
CA THR A 139 8.27 -17.74 1.86
C THR A 139 9.33 -18.52 2.63
N SER A 140 10.11 -17.85 3.49
CA SER A 140 11.13 -18.53 4.31
C SER A 140 10.53 -19.58 5.23
N ARG A 141 9.42 -19.27 5.91
CA ARG A 141 8.68 -20.26 6.72
C ARG A 141 8.15 -21.42 5.89
N HIS A 142 7.69 -21.17 4.67
CA HIS A 142 7.19 -22.23 3.79
C HIS A 142 8.30 -23.19 3.37
N ASP A 143 9.48 -22.67 3.04
CA ASP A 143 10.65 -23.47 2.68
C ASP A 143 11.16 -24.30 3.88
N GLU A 144 11.19 -23.72 5.08
CA GLU A 144 11.54 -24.44 6.32
C GLU A 144 10.57 -25.58 6.61
N VAL A 145 9.26 -25.32 6.52
CA VAL A 145 8.22 -26.34 6.72
C VAL A 145 8.34 -27.46 5.69
N LYS A 146 8.69 -27.14 4.44
CA LYS A 146 8.88 -28.14 3.39
C LYS A 146 10.09 -29.04 3.67
N LYS A 147 11.22 -28.48 4.11
CA LYS A 147 12.40 -29.25 4.51
C LYS A 147 12.10 -30.16 5.71
N LEU A 148 11.48 -29.61 6.76
CA LEU A 148 11.08 -30.37 7.95
C LEU A 148 10.16 -31.54 7.61
N ARG A 149 9.21 -31.36 6.68
CA ARG A 149 8.34 -32.45 6.20
C ARG A 149 9.11 -33.54 5.46
N GLN A 150 10.09 -33.15 4.65
CA GLN A 150 10.93 -34.10 3.92
C GLN A 150 11.82 -34.91 4.88
N ASP A 151 12.43 -34.25 5.87
CA ASP A 151 13.25 -34.91 6.89
C ASP A 151 12.42 -35.86 7.76
N LEU A 152 11.19 -35.47 8.13
CA LEU A 152 10.27 -36.35 8.85
C LEU A 152 9.88 -37.58 8.02
N SER A 153 9.66 -37.42 6.71
CA SER A 153 9.37 -38.54 5.82
C SER A 153 10.57 -39.50 5.72
N ASN A 154 11.78 -38.97 5.60
CA ASN A 154 13.00 -39.77 5.51
C ASN A 154 13.28 -40.52 6.82
N MET A 155 13.16 -39.83 7.96
CA MET A 155 13.29 -40.47 9.28
C MET A 155 12.23 -41.55 9.50
N GLN A 156 11.00 -41.36 9.03
CA GLN A 156 9.97 -42.39 9.11
C GLN A 156 10.34 -43.62 8.26
N SER A 157 10.84 -43.44 7.03
CA SER A 157 11.31 -44.56 6.23
C SER A 157 12.46 -45.32 6.90
N GLU A 158 13.47 -44.60 7.41
CA GLU A 158 14.61 -45.20 8.10
C GLU A 158 14.17 -45.99 9.34
N LEU A 159 13.23 -45.44 10.14
CA LEU A 159 12.65 -46.14 11.29
C LEU A 159 11.94 -47.42 10.88
N THR A 160 11.20 -47.41 9.78
CA THR A 160 10.52 -48.62 9.30
C THR A 160 11.48 -49.67 8.78
N GLU A 161 12.57 -49.27 8.12
CA GLU A 161 13.62 -50.17 7.67
C GLU A 161 14.37 -50.78 8.84
N ALA A 162 14.78 -49.96 9.80
CA ALA A 162 15.42 -50.43 11.04
C ALA A 162 14.52 -51.41 11.79
N ARG A 163 13.20 -51.14 11.87
CA ARG A 163 12.25 -52.04 12.51
C ARG A 163 12.12 -53.38 11.79
N LYS A 164 12.16 -53.39 10.45
CA LYS A 164 12.19 -54.64 9.66
C LYS A 164 13.46 -55.44 9.96
N GLN A 165 14.62 -54.78 9.99
CA GLN A 165 15.89 -55.43 10.30
C GLN A 165 15.88 -56.07 11.70
N VAL A 166 15.28 -55.42 12.70
CA VAL A 166 15.12 -56.01 14.05
C VAL A 166 14.27 -57.29 14.01
N VAL A 167 13.15 -57.27 13.29
CA VAL A 167 12.27 -58.44 13.15
C VAL A 167 12.99 -59.57 12.40
N ASP A 168 13.72 -59.25 11.33
CA ASP A 168 14.50 -60.23 10.58
C ASP A 168 15.60 -60.84 11.45
N PHE A 169 16.26 -60.04 12.30
CA PHE A 169 17.28 -60.51 13.24
C PHE A 169 16.68 -61.45 14.30
N GLU A 170 15.50 -61.13 14.85
CA GLU A 170 14.78 -62.02 15.76
C GLU A 170 14.38 -63.34 15.09
N ASN A 171 13.92 -63.28 13.83
CA ASN A 171 13.58 -64.47 13.06
C ASN A 171 14.81 -65.34 12.78
N LEU A 172 15.93 -64.72 12.39
CA LEU A 172 17.21 -65.40 12.16
C LEU A 172 17.71 -66.09 13.44
N ARG A 173 17.58 -65.39 14.58
CA ARG A 173 17.92 -65.95 15.89
C ARG A 173 17.08 -67.19 16.21
N LYS A 174 15.76 -67.13 16.01
CA LYS A 174 14.87 -68.30 16.20
C LYS A 174 15.22 -69.45 15.26
N GLN A 175 15.55 -69.16 14.00
CA GLN A 175 15.99 -70.19 13.05
C GLN A 175 17.31 -70.84 13.48
N ALA A 176 18.29 -70.05 13.92
CA ALA A 176 19.55 -70.56 14.44
C ALA A 176 19.37 -71.42 15.70
N GLU A 177 18.52 -70.99 16.64
CA GLU A 177 18.17 -71.77 17.84
C GLU A 177 17.49 -73.10 17.46
N GLY A 178 16.53 -73.09 16.52
CA GLY A 178 15.88 -74.31 16.02
C GLY A 178 16.84 -75.26 15.31
N GLN A 179 17.72 -74.74 14.45
CA GLN A 179 18.73 -75.54 13.75
C GLN A 179 19.76 -76.13 14.71
N HIS A 180 20.13 -75.39 15.76
CA HIS A 180 21.01 -75.89 16.81
C HIS A 180 20.37 -77.05 17.58
N GLN A 181 19.09 -76.96 17.92
CA GLN A 181 18.36 -78.05 18.59
C GLN A 181 18.30 -79.32 17.72
N GLU A 182 18.00 -79.20 16.43
CA GLU A 182 17.98 -80.34 15.52
C GLU A 182 19.39 -80.93 15.30
N TYR A 183 20.43 -80.10 15.25
CA TYR A 183 21.81 -80.58 15.20
C TYR A 183 22.16 -81.41 16.45
N MET A 184 21.82 -80.93 17.65
CA MET A 184 22.03 -81.67 18.90
C MET A 184 21.25 -82.99 18.91
N ARG A 185 19.99 -82.96 18.47
CA ARG A 185 19.15 -84.16 18.37
C ARG A 185 19.72 -85.20 17.41
N LEU A 186 20.25 -84.77 16.26
CA LEU A 186 20.88 -85.66 15.29
C LEU A 186 22.18 -86.24 15.83
N ALA A 187 23.00 -85.43 16.51
CA ALA A 187 24.22 -85.89 17.18
C ALA A 187 23.91 -86.94 18.25
N ASP A 188 22.89 -86.73 19.08
CA ASP A 188 22.44 -87.70 20.07
C ASP A 188 21.98 -89.03 19.42
N ARG A 189 21.22 -88.94 18.31
CA ARG A 189 20.82 -90.13 17.53
C ARG A 189 22.01 -90.85 16.92
N TYR A 190 22.98 -90.12 16.36
CA TYR A 190 24.20 -90.70 15.81
C TYR A 190 24.99 -91.44 16.88
N ASN A 191 25.20 -90.79 18.04
CA ASN A 191 25.87 -91.39 19.19
C ASN A 191 25.13 -92.65 19.71
N ALA A 192 23.80 -92.66 19.70
CA ALA A 192 23.00 -93.82 20.10
C ALA A 192 23.11 -95.00 19.11
N LEU A 193 23.07 -94.72 17.81
CA LEU A 193 23.25 -95.72 16.75
C LEU A 193 24.67 -96.29 16.73
N GLU A 194 25.69 -95.44 16.95
CA GLU A 194 27.09 -95.88 17.05
C GLU A 194 27.27 -96.85 18.23
N LYS A 195 26.69 -96.53 19.40
CA LYS A 195 26.69 -97.44 20.55
C LYS A 195 25.98 -98.78 20.27
N GLN A 196 24.86 -98.77 19.54
CA GLN A 196 24.19 -100.00 19.10
C GLN A 196 25.08 -100.82 18.15
N SER A 197 25.71 -100.19 17.16
CA SER A 197 26.60 -100.89 16.21
C SER A 197 27.83 -101.53 16.88
N ILE A 198 28.35 -100.90 17.94
CA ILE A 198 29.47 -101.43 18.73
C ILE A 198 29.01 -102.60 19.61
N ALA A 199 27.76 -102.58 20.10
CA ALA A 199 27.17 -103.68 20.84
C ALA A 199 26.92 -104.89 19.94
N ASP A 200 26.42 -104.68 18.72
CA ASP A 200 26.16 -105.76 17.76
C ASP A 200 27.46 -106.43 17.28
N LYS A 201 28.57 -105.68 17.11
CA LYS A 201 29.90 -106.23 16.75
C LYS A 201 30.58 -107.04 17.86
N LYS A 202 30.06 -107.03 19.10
CA LYS A 202 30.56 -107.86 20.21
C LYS A 202 29.72 -109.13 20.42
N GLY A 203 28.66 -109.31 19.63
CA GLY A 203 27.72 -110.44 19.73
C GLY A 203 27.94 -111.57 18.72
N ASP A 204 28.84 -111.40 17.74
CA ASP A 204 29.39 -112.47 16.87
C ASP A 204 30.76 -112.93 17.39
#